data_AF-A0A920Q0Y1-F1
#
_entry.id   AF-A0A920Q0Y1-F1
#
_cell.length_a   1.000
_cell.length_b   1.000
_cell.length_c   1.000
_cell.angle_alpha   90.00
_cell.angle_beta   90.00
_cell.angle_gamma   90.00
#
_symmetry.space_group_name_H-M   'P 1'
#
loop_
_entity.id
_entity.type
_entity.pdbx_description
1 polymer ?
#
loop_
_entity_poly.entity_id
_entity_poly.type
_entity_poly.pdbx_seq_one_letter_code
_entity_poly.pdbx_strand_id
1 'polypeptide(L)'
;MRANRVDRDTAYLDDLMTVYFDTFMDQQRTYDFDLNGYNVQGDGIINSGGRRGRMGPIPPADRSWDTLFYSGTQIVADGYTAEMAIPF
;
A
#
# COMPACT_ATOMS: atom_id res chain seq x y z
N MET A 1 6.94 -1.77 16.83
CA MET A 1 6.76 -1.14 15.52
C MET A 1 8.10 -1.09 14.79
N ARG A 2 8.14 -1.53 13.54
CA ARG A 2 9.25 -1.39 12.59
C ARG A 2 8.87 -0.39 11.50
N ALA A 3 9.66 0.67 11.33
CA ALA A 3 9.50 1.62 10.23
C ALA A 3 10.86 2.27 9.89
N ASN A 4 11.13 2.48 8.61
CA ASN A 4 12.37 3.07 8.10
C ASN A 4 12.06 4.24 7.15
N ARG A 5 12.96 5.24 7.09
CA ARG A 5 12.91 6.25 6.02
C ARG A 5 13.64 5.69 4.82
N VAL A 6 12.89 5.30 3.80
CA VAL A 6 13.38 4.69 2.56
C VAL A 6 12.66 5.31 1.38
N ASP A 7 13.07 4.96 0.17
CA ASP A 7 12.42 5.41 -1.05
C ASP A 7 10.99 4.84 -1.14
N ARG A 8 10.11 5.55 -1.86
CA ARG A 8 8.75 5.10 -2.19
C ARG A 8 8.77 3.65 -2.70
N ASP A 9 7.76 2.85 -2.34
CA ASP A 9 7.59 1.45 -2.75
C ASP A 9 8.64 0.45 -2.25
N THR A 10 9.59 0.88 -1.40
CA THR A 10 10.67 0.00 -0.89
C THR A 10 10.51 -0.42 0.57
N ALA A 11 9.42 -0.01 1.24
CA ALA A 11 9.17 -0.26 2.67
C ALA A 11 8.52 -1.63 2.98
N TYR A 12 8.53 -2.61 2.07
CA TYR A 12 7.79 -3.88 2.17
C TYR A 12 8.19 -4.81 3.33
N LEU A 13 9.24 -4.50 4.10
CA LEU A 13 9.63 -5.22 5.31
C LEU A 13 9.24 -4.47 6.61
N ASP A 14 8.65 -3.28 6.50
CA ASP A 14 8.18 -2.49 7.63
C ASP A 14 6.77 -2.91 8.07
N ASP A 15 6.36 -2.42 9.23
CA ASP A 15 4.96 -2.43 9.62
C ASP A 15 4.23 -1.40 8.75
N LEU A 16 3.36 -1.88 7.87
CA LEU A 16 2.60 -1.08 6.92
C LEU A 16 1.10 -1.10 7.24
N MET A 17 0.46 0.03 6.97
CA MET A 17 -1.00 0.13 6.86
C MET A 17 -1.28 0.15 5.38
N THR A 18 -1.99 -0.86 4.88
CA THR A 18 -2.31 -1.02 3.46
C THR A 18 -3.83 -1.05 3.28
N VAL A 19 -4.31 -0.32 2.27
CA VAL A 19 -5.70 -0.38 1.82
C VAL A 19 -5.77 -0.88 0.38
N TYR A 20 -6.76 -1.73 0.13
CA TYR A 20 -7.02 -2.31 -1.18
C TYR A 20 -8.39 -1.85 -1.69
N PHE A 21 -8.44 -1.26 -2.88
CA PHE A 21 -9.69 -0.86 -3.52
C PHE A 21 -9.96 -1.69 -4.78
N ASP A 22 -11.06 -2.43 -4.78
CA ASP A 22 -11.72 -2.93 -5.99
C ASP A 22 -12.95 -2.06 -6.23
N THR A 23 -12.81 -1.06 -7.10
CA THR A 23 -13.83 -0.03 -7.33
C THR A 23 -15.04 -0.51 -8.13
N PHE A 24 -14.92 -1.66 -8.81
CA PHE A 24 -15.98 -2.25 -9.62
C PHE A 24 -16.53 -3.56 -9.03
N MET A 25 -15.91 -4.08 -7.97
CA MET A 25 -16.27 -5.35 -7.34
C MET A 25 -16.25 -6.53 -8.32
N ASP A 26 -15.39 -6.47 -9.33
CA ASP A 26 -15.27 -7.49 -10.38
C ASP A 26 -14.05 -8.41 -10.18
N GLN A 27 -13.22 -8.11 -9.17
CA GLN A 27 -11.97 -8.80 -8.83
C GLN A 27 -10.95 -8.87 -9.98
N GLN A 28 -11.08 -8.03 -11.00
CA GLN A 28 -10.16 -7.96 -12.14
C GLN A 28 -8.98 -7.05 -11.84
N ARG A 29 -9.23 -5.94 -11.16
CA ARG A 29 -8.21 -4.94 -10.79
C ARG A 29 -8.42 -4.44 -9.37
N THR A 30 -7.34 -4.42 -8.60
CA THR A 30 -7.30 -3.84 -7.26
C THR A 30 -6.18 -2.81 -7.19
N TYR A 31 -6.45 -1.68 -6.56
CA TYR A 31 -5.48 -0.63 -6.26
C TYR A 31 -4.99 -0.80 -4.82
N ASP A 32 -3.68 -0.80 -4.64
CA ASP A 32 -2.95 -0.89 -3.37
C ASP A 32 -2.43 0.51 -3.02
N PHE A 33 -2.63 0.94 -1.78
CA PHE A 33 -1.98 2.10 -1.19
C PHE A 33 -1.49 1.73 0.20
N ASP A 34 -0.24 2.06 0.52
CA ASP A 34 0.32 1.81 1.84
C ASP A 34 1.20 2.93 2.39
N LEU A 35 1.27 2.97 3.73
CA LEU A 35 2.09 3.89 4.50
C LEU A 35 2.78 3.16 5.67
N ASN A 36 4.06 3.47 5.88
CA ASN A 36 4.74 3.18 7.14
C ASN A 36 4.64 4.37 8.12
N GLY A 37 5.14 4.20 9.35
CA GLY A 37 5.10 5.24 10.38
C GLY A 37 5.82 6.55 10.07
N TYR A 38 6.70 6.57 9.09
CA TYR A 38 7.45 7.75 8.66
C TYR A 38 6.87 8.38 7.38
N ASN A 39 5.64 8.03 7.02
CA ASN A 39 4.93 8.53 5.83
C ASN A 39 5.64 8.16 4.52
N VAL A 40 6.40 7.05 4.51
CA VAL A 40 6.89 6.49 3.24
C VAL A 40 5.70 5.90 2.52
N GLN A 41 5.42 6.43 1.33
CA GLN A 41 4.32 5.99 0.47
C GLN A 41 4.69 4.72 -0.31
N GLY A 42 3.71 3.87 -0.52
CA GLY A 42 3.71 2.85 -1.54
C GLY A 42 2.37 2.80 -2.27
N ASP A 43 2.39 2.43 -3.54
CA ASP A 43 1.18 2.16 -4.31
C ASP A 43 1.40 1.03 -5.31
N GLY A 44 0.31 0.47 -5.82
CA GLY A 44 0.44 -0.52 -6.88
C GLY A 44 -0.88 -1.03 -7.41
N ILE A 45 -0.79 -1.81 -8.49
CA ILE A 45 -1.94 -2.46 -9.11
C ILE A 45 -1.81 -3.98 -9.00
N ILE A 46 -2.89 -4.64 -8.57
CA ILE A 46 -3.03 -6.09 -8.63
C ILE A 46 -4.04 -6.41 -9.74
N ASN A 47 -3.62 -7.20 -10.72
CA ASN A 47 -4.51 -7.70 -11.78
C ASN A 47 -4.81 -9.19 -11.59
N SER A 48 -6.02 -9.64 -11.94
CA SER A 48 -6.47 -11.03 -11.81
C SER A 48 -5.53 -12.06 -12.48
N GLY A 49 -4.88 -11.68 -13.58
CA GLY A 49 -3.92 -12.52 -14.31
C GLY A 49 -2.61 -12.81 -13.56
N GLY A 50 -2.28 -12.02 -12.53
CA GLY A 50 -1.07 -12.15 -11.71
C GLY A 50 -1.16 -13.21 -10.59
N ARG A 51 -2.33 -13.85 -10.40
CA ARG A 51 -2.59 -14.83 -9.33
C ARG A 51 -1.88 -16.18 -9.50
N ARG A 52 -1.03 -16.35 -10.52
CA ARG A 52 -0.40 -17.65 -10.83
C ARG A 52 0.78 -17.92 -9.89
N GLY A 53 0.54 -18.74 -8.87
CA GLY A 53 1.59 -19.49 -8.18
C GLY A 53 2.26 -18.81 -6.98
N ARG A 54 1.65 -17.80 -6.33
CA ARG A 54 2.22 -17.17 -5.13
C ARG A 54 1.36 -17.40 -3.89
N MET A 55 2.02 -17.82 -2.81
CA MET A 55 1.43 -18.10 -1.49
C MET A 55 1.06 -16.78 -0.79
N GLY A 56 -0.23 -16.47 -0.74
CA GLY A 56 -0.78 -15.37 0.04
C GLY A 56 -2.26 -15.13 -0.31
N PRO A 57 -3.11 -14.65 0.64
CA PRO A 57 -4.49 -14.27 0.34
C PRO A 57 -4.58 -13.10 -0.65
N ILE A 58 -3.56 -12.25 -0.70
CA ILE A 58 -3.46 -11.09 -1.57
C ILE A 58 -2.16 -11.21 -2.40
N PRO A 59 -2.22 -11.18 -3.74
CA PRO A 59 -1.03 -11.18 -4.59
C PRO A 59 -0.18 -9.92 -4.42
N PRO A 60 1.13 -9.97 -4.72
CA PRO A 60 1.95 -8.76 -4.72
C PRO A 60 1.46 -7.76 -5.78
N ALA A 61 1.40 -6.49 -5.41
CA ALA A 61 1.08 -5.41 -6.33
C ALA A 61 2.24 -5.12 -7.29
N ASP A 62 1.90 -4.71 -8.51
CA ASP A 62 2.83 -4.07 -9.44
C ASP A 62 3.06 -2.62 -8.97
N ARG A 63 4.24 -2.39 -8.38
CA ARG A 63 4.70 -1.10 -7.83
C ARG A 63 5.22 -0.12 -8.90
N SER A 64 5.08 -0.45 -10.19
CA SER A 64 5.43 0.49 -11.27
C SER A 64 4.31 1.50 -11.55
N TRP A 65 3.12 1.29 -10.98
CA TRP A 65 2.13 2.33 -10.87
C TRP A 65 2.65 3.38 -9.89
N ASP A 66 2.60 4.66 -10.29
CA ASP A 66 3.16 5.79 -9.54
C ASP A 66 2.10 6.89 -9.47
N THR A 67 1.06 6.62 -8.69
CA THR A 67 -0.07 7.55 -8.58
C THR A 67 0.21 8.69 -7.60
N LEU A 68 -0.44 9.83 -7.79
CA LEU A 68 -0.35 10.94 -6.85
C LEU A 68 -1.49 10.86 -5.83
N PHE A 69 -1.13 10.79 -4.54
CA PHE A 69 -2.05 10.89 -3.43
C PHE A 69 -1.40 11.65 -2.26
N TYR A 70 -2.22 12.25 -1.40
CA TYR A 70 -1.72 12.93 -0.21
C TYR A 70 -1.78 12.00 0.99
N SER A 71 -0.80 12.11 1.87
CA SER A 71 -0.76 11.33 3.10
C SER A 71 -0.07 12.05 4.25
N GLY A 72 -0.40 11.63 5.47
CA GLY A 72 0.29 12.02 6.69
C GLY A 72 0.31 10.89 7.70
N THR A 73 1.41 10.76 8.45
CA THR A 73 1.51 9.81 9.55
C THR A 73 2.04 10.48 10.81
N GLN A 74 1.59 10.00 11.96
CA GLN A 74 2.08 10.45 13.26
C GLN A 74 2.37 9.25 14.15
N ILE A 75 3.62 9.17 14.67
CA ILE A 75 3.98 8.17 15.68
C ILE A 75 3.31 8.53 17.01
N VAL A 76 2.67 7.55 17.64
CA VAL A 76 1.98 7.64 18.93
C VAL A 76 2.53 6.60 19.92
N ALA A 77 2.01 6.56 21.15
CA ALA A 77 2.59 5.77 22.25
C ALA A 77 2.71 4.27 21.97
N ASP A 78 1.81 3.71 21.18
CA ASP A 78 1.67 2.28 20.89
C ASP A 78 1.75 1.93 19.40
N GLY A 79 2.04 2.91 18.53
CA GLY A 79 2.09 2.70 17.08
C GLY A 79 2.13 4.00 16.30
N TYR A 80 1.29 4.09 15.27
CA TYR A 80 1.15 5.30 14.46
C TYR A 80 -0.27 5.45 13.94
N THR A 81 -0.67 6.69 13.69
CA THR A 81 -1.85 7.02 12.89
C THR A 81 -1.42 7.29 11.45
N ALA A 82 -2.28 6.93 10.50
CA ALA A 82 -2.07 7.12 9.08
C ALA A 82 -3.34 7.70 8.45
N GLU A 83 -3.18 8.76 7.66
CA GLU A 83 -4.24 9.43 6.92
C GLU A 83 -3.86 9.50 5.44
N MET A 84 -4.83 9.23 4.56
CA MET A 84 -4.66 9.28 3.11
C MET A 84 -5.81 10.06 2.48
N ALA A 85 -5.51 10.92 1.51
CA ALA A 85 -6.48 11.50 0.60
C ALA A 85 -6.20 10.98 -0.82
N ILE A 86 -7.06 10.07 -1.27
CA ILE A 86 -6.94 9.35 -2.53
C ILE A 86 -7.88 9.99 -3.55
N PRO A 87 -7.38 10.55 -4.66
CA PRO A 87 -8.21 11.14 -5.70
C PRO A 87 -8.97 10.06 -6.50
N PHE A 88 -10.12 10.43 -7.06
CA PHE A 88 -11.02 9.56 -7.83
C PHE A 88 -10.96 9.84 -9.34
#